data_AF-A0A964ZHT5-F1
#
_entry.id   AF-A0A964ZHT5-F1
#
_cell.length_a   1.000
_cell.length_b   1.000
_cell.length_c   1.000
_cell.angle_alpha   90.00
_cell.angle_beta   90.00
_cell.angle_gamma   90.00
#
_symmetry.space_group_name_H-M   'P 1'
#
loop_
_entity.id
_entity.type
_entity.pdbx_description
1 polymer ?
#
loop_
_entity_poly.entity_id
_entity_poly.type
_entity_poly.pdbx_seq_one_letter_code
_entity_poly.pdbx_strand_id
1 'polypeptide(L)'
;MESILNQARGERVEVVPAAGVAATLSGSIVGVEKQKTTIGKDDHTVESAVLNLWCADGVRSVKLSEVQRIKFLSSALESEFKKALDTLAKSHDTQKKAVAVRCVGEGKRRIQIGYVVENPVWKTSYRLVLGTKQGKKAPYLQGWAVVENSTDEDWRDVRMGLISGRPISFTLTISPVAIEYSPAIAGTFAPVSSLV
;
A
#
# COMPACT_ATOMS: atom_id res chain seq x y z
N MET A 1 9.45 -11.14 -18.77
CA MET A 1 9.59 -10.45 -20.08
C MET A 1 9.07 -11.31 -21.23
N GLU A 2 9.34 -12.62 -21.24
CA GLU A 2 8.84 -13.56 -22.25
C GLU A 2 7.31 -13.52 -22.44
N SER A 3 6.54 -13.45 -21.35
CA SER A 3 5.07 -13.40 -21.39
C SER A 3 4.54 -12.17 -22.12
N ILE A 4 5.14 -11.00 -21.89
CA ILE A 4 4.74 -9.72 -22.49
C ILE A 4 5.06 -9.74 -23.99
N LEU A 5 6.25 -10.21 -24.37
CA LEU A 5 6.64 -10.32 -25.78
C LEU A 5 5.81 -11.35 -26.55
N ASN A 6 5.39 -12.42 -25.89
CA ASN A 6 4.44 -13.38 -26.48
C ASN A 6 3.02 -12.81 -26.62
N GLN A 7 2.60 -11.89 -25.75
CA GLN A 7 1.34 -11.16 -25.92
C GLN A 7 1.41 -10.13 -27.05
N ALA A 8 2.60 -9.57 -27.31
CA ALA A 8 2.85 -8.61 -28.39
C ALA A 8 3.20 -9.26 -29.74
N ARG A 9 2.84 -10.53 -29.97
CA ARG A 9 3.06 -11.19 -31.28
C ARG A 9 2.34 -10.43 -32.40
N GLY A 10 3.01 -10.26 -33.53
CA GLY A 10 2.53 -9.49 -34.68
C GLY A 10 2.92 -8.02 -34.64
N GLU A 11 3.21 -7.45 -33.47
CA GLU A 11 3.60 -6.05 -33.34
C GLU A 11 4.97 -5.76 -33.95
N ARG A 12 5.09 -4.59 -34.59
CA ARG A 12 6.35 -4.14 -35.16
C ARG A 12 7.23 -3.52 -34.08
N VAL A 13 8.46 -4.03 -34.00
CA VAL A 13 9.46 -3.59 -33.02
C VAL A 13 10.79 -3.29 -33.67
N GLU A 14 11.51 -2.37 -33.04
CA GLU A 14 12.93 -2.12 -33.22
C GLU A 14 13.68 -2.76 -32.04
N VAL A 15 14.64 -3.63 -32.33
CA VAL A 15 15.47 -4.32 -31.34
C VAL A 15 16.91 -3.86 -31.50
N VAL A 16 17.48 -3.35 -30.41
CA VAL A 16 18.91 -3.03 -30.31
C VAL A 16 19.58 -4.15 -29.50
N PRO A 17 20.38 -5.01 -30.14
CA PRO A 17 21.20 -5.98 -29.42
C PRO A 17 22.36 -5.27 -28.70
N ALA A 18 22.97 -5.97 -27.75
CA ALA A 18 24.11 -5.50 -27.00
C ALA A 18 25.27 -5.15 -27.95
N ALA A 19 26.03 -4.11 -27.57
CA ALA A 19 27.12 -3.58 -28.38
C ALA A 19 28.10 -4.68 -28.79
N GLY A 20 28.32 -4.82 -30.10
CA GLY A 20 29.27 -5.78 -30.69
C GLY A 20 28.63 -7.03 -31.31
N VAL A 21 27.31 -7.27 -31.16
CA VAL A 21 26.66 -8.51 -31.65
C VAL A 21 25.99 -8.33 -33.02
N ALA A 22 25.27 -7.22 -33.27
CA ALA A 22 24.65 -6.94 -34.57
C ALA A 22 24.17 -5.48 -34.71
N ALA A 23 23.86 -5.07 -35.95
CA ALA A 23 23.14 -3.83 -36.23
C ALA A 23 21.69 -3.88 -35.70
N THR A 24 21.09 -2.73 -35.47
CA THR A 24 19.68 -2.60 -35.05
C THR A 24 18.76 -3.36 -36.00
N LEU A 25 17.86 -4.17 -35.44
CA LEU A 25 16.92 -5.00 -36.18
C LEU A 25 15.53 -4.39 -36.11
N SER A 26 14.81 -4.42 -37.22
CA SER A 26 13.41 -3.99 -37.27
C SER A 26 12.57 -5.08 -37.91
N GLY A 27 11.45 -5.42 -37.28
CA GLY A 27 10.60 -6.52 -37.74
C GLY A 27 9.34 -6.70 -36.91
N SER A 28 8.50 -7.66 -37.27
CA SER A 28 7.34 -8.07 -36.48
C SER A 28 7.70 -9.21 -35.54
N ILE A 29 7.18 -9.19 -34.30
CA ILE A 29 7.41 -10.28 -33.35
C ILE A 29 6.69 -11.55 -33.83
N VAL A 30 7.45 -12.63 -34.04
CA VAL A 30 6.89 -13.97 -34.30
C VAL A 30 6.58 -14.68 -32.98
N GLY A 31 7.50 -14.59 -32.02
CA GLY A 31 7.33 -15.14 -30.68
C GLY A 31 8.64 -15.25 -29.91
N VAL A 32 8.53 -15.70 -28.66
CA VAL A 32 9.67 -16.05 -27.81
C VAL A 32 9.63 -17.55 -27.51
N GLU A 33 10.74 -18.22 -27.74
CA GLU A 33 10.92 -19.66 -27.53
C GLU A 33 12.09 -19.92 -26.56
N LYS A 34 12.03 -21.03 -25.83
CA LYS A 34 13.12 -21.48 -24.96
C LYS A 34 13.95 -22.50 -25.70
N GLN A 35 15.22 -22.17 -25.94
CA GLN A 35 16.18 -23.05 -26.58
C GLN A 35 17.20 -23.52 -25.54
N LYS A 36 17.37 -24.84 -25.43
CA LYS A 36 18.42 -25.47 -24.64
C LYS A 36 19.73 -25.37 -25.42
N THR A 37 20.71 -24.66 -24.89
CA THR A 37 22.05 -24.54 -25.48
C THR A 37 23.06 -25.19 -24.55
N THR A 38 23.81 -26.17 -25.05
CA THR A 38 24.90 -26.79 -24.31
C THR A 38 26.13 -25.91 -24.39
N ILE A 39 26.68 -25.48 -23.24
CA ILE A 39 27.87 -24.63 -23.19
C ILE A 39 28.99 -25.39 -22.49
N GLY A 40 30.08 -25.68 -23.21
CA GLY A 40 31.30 -26.28 -22.66
C GLY A 40 31.38 -27.81 -22.73
N LYS A 41 32.58 -28.36 -22.49
CA LYS A 41 32.93 -29.80 -22.56
C LYS A 41 32.27 -30.66 -21.45
N ASP A 42 31.60 -30.05 -20.48
CA ASP A 42 31.02 -30.71 -19.29
C ASP A 42 29.47 -30.78 -19.29
N ASP A 43 28.85 -30.73 -20.47
CA ASP A 43 27.41 -31.02 -20.69
C ASP A 43 26.41 -30.25 -19.78
N HIS A 44 26.74 -29.00 -19.44
CA HIS A 44 25.79 -28.10 -18.77
C HIS A 44 24.79 -27.55 -19.78
N THR A 45 23.54 -27.98 -19.68
CA THR A 45 22.42 -27.46 -20.46
C THR A 45 21.92 -26.16 -19.85
N VAL A 46 22.05 -25.04 -20.57
CA VAL A 46 21.48 -23.75 -20.16
C VAL A 46 20.24 -23.48 -21.01
N GLU A 47 19.11 -23.22 -20.35
CA GLU A 47 17.90 -22.73 -21.03
C GLU A 47 18.08 -21.24 -21.36
N SER A 48 18.07 -20.92 -22.66
CA SER A 48 18.18 -19.55 -23.17
C SER A 48 16.92 -19.18 -23.94
N ALA A 49 16.33 -18.03 -23.61
CA ALA A 49 15.17 -17.52 -24.32
C ALA A 49 15.60 -16.79 -25.59
N VAL A 50 14.93 -17.08 -26.70
CA VAL A 50 15.22 -16.53 -28.03
C VAL A 50 13.99 -15.82 -28.57
N LEU A 51 14.16 -14.57 -28.98
CA LEU A 51 13.16 -13.76 -29.65
C LEU A 51 13.26 -13.94 -31.17
N ASN A 52 12.18 -14.40 -31.78
CA ASN A 52 12.05 -14.57 -33.22
C ASN A 52 11.34 -13.35 -33.84
N LEU A 53 11.96 -12.74 -34.83
CA LEU A 53 11.48 -11.56 -35.53
C LEU A 53 11.33 -11.87 -37.03
N TRP A 54 10.24 -11.38 -37.63
CA TRP A 54 10.08 -11.34 -39.08
C TRP A 54 10.63 -10.02 -39.62
N CYS A 55 11.83 -10.05 -40.19
CA CYS A 55 12.53 -8.93 -40.78
C CYS A 55 12.34 -8.91 -42.31
N ALA A 56 12.80 -7.83 -42.96
CA ALA A 56 12.70 -7.69 -44.42
C ALA A 56 13.46 -8.77 -45.20
N ASP A 57 14.50 -9.34 -44.58
CA ASP A 57 15.36 -10.39 -45.12
C ASP A 57 15.00 -11.80 -44.64
N GLY A 58 13.88 -11.94 -43.92
CA GLY A 58 13.38 -13.21 -43.40
C GLY A 58 13.34 -13.27 -41.87
N VAL A 59 13.29 -14.50 -41.34
CA VAL A 59 13.23 -14.71 -39.88
C VAL A 59 14.61 -14.53 -39.27
N ARG A 60 14.70 -13.69 -38.24
CA ARG A 60 15.90 -13.49 -37.43
C ARG A 60 15.63 -13.88 -35.98
N SER A 61 16.51 -14.67 -35.41
CA SER A 61 16.45 -15.13 -34.03
C SER A 61 17.52 -14.43 -33.20
N VAL A 62 17.13 -13.80 -32.10
CA VAL A 62 18.02 -13.03 -31.22
C VAL A 62 17.87 -13.54 -29.78
N LYS A 63 18.97 -13.90 -29.13
CA LYS A 63 18.93 -14.30 -27.72
C LYS A 63 18.51 -13.12 -26.85
N LEU A 64 17.52 -13.31 -25.99
CA LEU A 64 17.01 -12.25 -25.10
C LEU A 64 18.07 -11.71 -24.15
N SER A 65 19.06 -12.52 -23.76
CA SER A 65 20.21 -12.09 -22.95
C SER A 65 21.10 -11.07 -23.67
N GLU A 66 21.06 -11.05 -25.00
CA GLU A 66 21.85 -10.15 -25.85
C GLU A 66 21.01 -8.95 -26.32
N VAL A 67 19.76 -8.81 -25.87
CA VAL A 67 18.89 -7.68 -26.23
C VAL A 67 19.05 -6.56 -25.21
N GLN A 68 19.46 -5.37 -25.67
CA GLN A 68 19.61 -4.20 -24.81
C GLN A 68 18.35 -3.33 -24.79
N ARG A 69 17.67 -3.17 -25.92
CA ARG A 69 16.46 -2.35 -26.04
C ARG A 69 15.47 -2.98 -27.01
N ILE A 70 14.19 -2.96 -26.63
CA ILE A 70 13.06 -3.25 -27.53
C ILE A 70 12.18 -2.00 -27.52
N LYS A 71 11.87 -1.49 -28.71
CA LYS A 71 10.97 -0.35 -28.89
C LYS A 71 9.83 -0.75 -29.81
N PHE A 72 8.60 -0.51 -29.37
CA PHE A 72 7.43 -0.66 -30.22
C PHE A 72 7.38 0.50 -31.22
N LEU A 73 7.15 0.19 -32.50
CA LEU A 73 7.04 1.22 -33.55
C LEU A 73 5.65 1.86 -33.58
N SER A 74 4.64 1.22 -32.97
CA SER A 74 3.29 1.76 -32.81
C SER A 74 3.23 2.71 -31.62
N SER A 75 2.99 3.99 -31.89
CA SER A 75 2.84 5.03 -30.85
C SER A 75 1.61 4.81 -29.97
N ALA A 76 0.53 4.25 -30.54
CA ALA A 76 -0.68 3.89 -29.80
C ALA A 76 -0.38 2.79 -28.78
N LEU A 77 0.29 1.71 -29.20
CA LEU A 77 0.67 0.61 -28.31
C LEU A 77 1.65 1.06 -27.23
N GLU A 78 2.65 1.89 -27.59
CA GLU A 78 3.61 2.46 -26.63
C GLU A 78 2.91 3.31 -25.55
N SER A 79 1.94 4.14 -25.95
CA SER A 79 1.12 4.93 -25.04
C SER A 79 0.28 4.05 -24.11
N GLU A 80 -0.42 3.05 -24.64
CA GLU A 80 -1.25 2.15 -23.83
C GLU A 80 -0.40 1.31 -22.86
N PHE A 81 0.74 0.80 -23.32
CA PHE A 81 1.68 0.07 -22.48
C PHE A 81 2.23 0.94 -21.34
N LYS A 82 2.57 2.20 -21.62
CA LYS A 82 3.00 3.16 -20.60
C LYS A 82 1.89 3.45 -19.58
N LYS A 83 0.65 3.69 -20.02
CA LYS A 83 -0.49 3.90 -19.13
C LYS A 83 -0.76 2.69 -18.23
N ALA A 84 -0.65 1.48 -18.79
CA ALA A 84 -0.81 0.24 -18.03
C ALA A 84 0.27 0.11 -16.95
N LEU A 85 1.53 0.36 -17.30
CA LEU A 85 2.64 0.36 -16.34
C LEU A 85 2.47 1.44 -15.26
N ASP A 86 2.06 2.65 -15.62
CA ASP A 86 1.79 3.73 -14.65
C ASP A 86 0.66 3.36 -13.69
N THR A 87 -0.36 2.65 -14.19
CA THR A 87 -1.47 2.16 -13.37
C THR A 87 -1.02 1.06 -12.41
N LEU A 88 -0.21 0.12 -12.89
CA LEU A 88 0.38 -0.93 -12.05
C LEU A 88 1.33 -0.36 -11.00
N ALA A 89 2.15 0.63 -11.36
CA ALA A 89 3.04 1.31 -10.42
C ALA A 89 2.24 2.03 -9.31
N LYS A 90 1.13 2.71 -9.67
CA LYS A 90 0.22 3.33 -8.70
C LYS A 90 -0.51 2.28 -7.84
N SER A 91 -0.81 1.11 -8.40
CA SER A 91 -1.45 0.01 -7.66
C SER A 91 -0.54 -0.61 -6.60
N HIS A 92 0.79 -0.48 -6.71
CA HIS A 92 1.72 -0.91 -5.66
C HIS A 92 1.66 0.01 -4.42
N ASP A 93 1.12 1.22 -4.55
CA ASP A 93 0.78 2.13 -3.46
C ASP A 93 -0.66 1.84 -3.01
N THR A 94 -0.90 0.61 -2.55
CA THR A 94 -2.23 0.03 -2.22
C THR A 94 -3.04 0.82 -1.20
N GLN A 95 -2.45 1.82 -0.54
CA GLN A 95 -3.15 2.71 0.40
C GLN A 95 -3.75 3.98 -0.24
N LYS A 96 -3.55 4.24 -1.55
CA LYS A 96 -4.05 5.48 -2.19
C LYS A 96 -4.97 5.19 -3.37
N LYS A 97 -6.24 5.58 -3.24
CA LYS A 97 -7.18 5.64 -4.38
C LYS A 97 -7.01 6.97 -5.11
N ALA A 98 -6.69 6.91 -6.40
CA ALA A 98 -6.63 8.10 -7.24
C ALA A 98 -8.05 8.62 -7.54
N VAL A 99 -8.33 9.88 -7.18
CA VAL A 99 -9.59 10.57 -7.48
C VAL A 99 -9.32 11.69 -8.49
N ALA A 100 -9.96 11.63 -9.66
CA ALA A 100 -9.84 12.67 -10.69
C ALA A 100 -11.06 13.60 -10.65
N VAL A 101 -10.83 14.90 -10.40
CA VAL A 101 -11.88 15.92 -10.41
C VAL A 101 -11.79 16.74 -11.70
N ARG A 102 -12.82 16.67 -12.55
CA ARG A 102 -12.90 17.45 -13.78
C ARG A 102 -13.83 18.64 -13.58
N CYS A 103 -13.32 19.85 -13.83
CA CYS A 103 -14.11 21.07 -13.81
C CYS A 103 -14.49 21.47 -15.23
N VAL A 104 -15.78 21.58 -15.53
CA VAL A 104 -16.28 22.05 -16.83
C VAL A 104 -16.80 23.48 -16.68
N GLY A 105 -16.42 24.40 -17.57
CA GLY A 105 -16.78 25.82 -17.58
C GLY A 105 -15.64 26.79 -17.22
N GLU A 106 -15.85 28.09 -17.44
CA GLU A 106 -14.85 29.15 -17.23
C GLU A 106 -15.02 29.86 -15.88
N GLY A 107 -13.94 30.47 -15.38
CA GLY A 107 -13.94 31.25 -14.13
C GLY A 107 -13.43 30.51 -12.88
N LYS A 108 -13.19 31.27 -11.82
CA LYS A 108 -12.70 30.76 -10.52
C LYS A 108 -13.87 30.25 -9.67
N ARG A 109 -13.76 29.04 -9.12
CA ARG A 109 -14.73 28.45 -8.18
C ARG A 109 -14.03 27.75 -7.03
N ARG A 110 -14.66 27.73 -5.85
CA ARG A 110 -14.20 26.91 -4.72
C ARG A 110 -14.72 25.49 -4.87
N ILE A 111 -13.84 24.51 -4.68
CA ILE A 111 -14.16 23.08 -4.73
C ILE A 111 -13.82 22.50 -3.37
N GLN A 112 -14.75 21.73 -2.80
CA GLN A 112 -14.54 21.01 -1.55
C GLN A 112 -14.66 19.52 -1.83
N ILE A 113 -13.73 18.74 -1.29
CA ILE A 113 -13.73 17.28 -1.37
C ILE A 113 -13.83 16.80 0.06
N GLY A 114 -14.86 16.01 0.34
CA GLY A 114 -15.04 15.31 1.60
C GLY A 114 -15.12 13.81 1.34
N TYR A 115 -14.59 13.01 2.25
CA TYR A 115 -14.73 11.57 2.23
C TYR A 115 -15.24 11.10 3.60
N VAL A 116 -15.95 9.97 3.60
CA VAL A 116 -16.47 9.35 4.81
C VAL A 116 -15.73 8.03 4.98
N VAL A 117 -15.17 7.84 6.15
CA VAL A 117 -14.61 6.55 6.59
C VAL A 117 -15.60 5.87 7.53
N GLU A 118 -15.49 4.55 7.67
CA GLU A 118 -16.30 3.80 8.62
C GLU A 118 -16.16 4.39 10.04
N ASN A 119 -17.26 4.32 10.80
CA ASN A 119 -17.40 5.02 12.08
C ASN A 119 -16.27 4.65 13.05
N PRO A 120 -15.56 5.63 13.64
CA PRO A 120 -14.63 5.34 14.72
C PRO A 120 -15.42 4.69 15.86
N VAL A 121 -14.96 3.51 16.30
CA VAL A 121 -15.57 2.82 17.44
C VAL A 121 -15.30 3.68 18.68
N TRP A 122 -16.37 4.03 19.39
CA TRP A 122 -16.25 4.67 20.69
C TRP A 122 -16.63 3.68 21.77
N LYS A 123 -15.84 3.64 22.83
CA LYS A 123 -16.07 2.79 24.01
C LYS A 123 -16.42 3.66 25.19
N THR A 124 -17.35 3.21 26.02
CA THR A 124 -17.58 3.81 27.33
C THR A 124 -16.66 3.17 28.35
N SER A 125 -16.03 3.99 29.19
CA SER A 125 -15.31 3.53 30.37
C SER A 125 -15.90 4.22 31.60
N TYR A 126 -16.08 3.45 32.68
CA TYR A 126 -16.61 3.95 33.93
C TYR A 126 -15.66 3.61 35.07
N ARG A 127 -15.42 4.57 35.97
CA ARG A 127 -14.63 4.36 37.19
C ARG A 127 -15.44 4.82 38.37
N LEU A 128 -15.74 3.88 39.28
CA LEU A 128 -16.31 4.19 40.57
C LEU A 128 -15.17 4.46 41.56
N VAL A 129 -15.15 5.65 42.14
CA VAL A 129 -14.19 6.02 43.17
C VAL A 129 -14.91 6.02 44.51
N LEU A 130 -14.55 5.05 45.35
CA LEU A 130 -15.06 4.95 46.72
C LEU A 130 -14.19 5.83 47.63
N GLY A 131 -14.83 6.69 48.41
CA GLY A 131 -14.13 7.49 49.43
C GLY A 131 -13.47 6.59 50.49
N THR A 132 -12.33 7.00 51.03
CA THR A 132 -11.67 6.27 52.13
C THR A 132 -12.47 6.46 53.42
N LYS A 133 -12.47 5.45 54.30
CA LYS A 133 -13.25 5.44 55.56
C LYS A 133 -12.97 6.64 56.50
N GLN A 134 -11.90 7.41 56.28
CA GLN A 134 -11.50 8.57 57.09
C GLN A 134 -11.61 9.92 56.37
N GLY A 135 -12.08 9.97 55.12
CA GLY A 135 -12.17 11.19 54.32
C GLY A 135 -13.58 11.51 53.86
N LYS A 136 -14.06 12.73 54.14
CA LYS A 136 -15.39 13.33 53.82
C LYS A 136 -15.74 13.43 52.31
N LYS A 137 -15.21 12.58 51.43
CA LYS A 137 -15.56 12.59 50.00
C LYS A 137 -16.60 11.51 49.71
N ALA A 138 -17.78 11.95 49.29
CA ALA A 138 -18.83 11.06 48.81
C ALA A 138 -18.30 10.22 47.62
N PRO A 139 -18.73 8.96 47.51
CA PRO A 139 -18.40 8.14 46.34
C PRO A 139 -18.90 8.83 45.07
N TYR A 140 -18.13 8.74 44.00
CA TYR A 140 -18.50 9.33 42.71
C TYR A 140 -18.15 8.42 41.54
N LEU A 141 -18.94 8.53 40.48
CA LEU A 141 -18.76 7.80 39.23
C LEU A 141 -18.19 8.73 38.17
N GLN A 142 -17.09 8.33 37.55
CA GLN A 142 -16.54 8.98 36.38
C GLN A 142 -16.91 8.17 35.13
N GLY A 143 -17.23 8.86 34.03
CA GLY A 143 -17.51 8.25 32.74
C GLY A 143 -16.68 8.92 31.64
N TRP A 144 -16.09 8.10 30.76
CA TRP A 144 -15.35 8.56 29.59
C TRP A 144 -15.97 7.96 28.32
N ALA A 145 -16.01 8.77 27.26
CA ALA A 145 -16.17 8.29 25.89
C ALA A 145 -14.76 8.25 25.27
N VAL A 146 -14.25 7.04 25.06
CA VAL A 146 -12.95 6.82 24.44
C VAL A 146 -13.19 6.65 22.95
N VAL A 147 -12.68 7.57 22.14
CA VAL A 147 -12.73 7.49 20.68
C VAL A 147 -11.38 7.02 20.19
N GLU A 148 -11.36 5.91 19.45
CA GLU A 148 -10.14 5.39 18.85
C GLU A 148 -9.93 6.00 17.46
N ASN A 149 -8.74 6.56 17.21
CA ASN A 149 -8.32 6.94 15.86
C ASN A 149 -7.81 5.68 15.16
N SER A 150 -8.62 5.14 14.26
CA SER A 150 -8.30 3.94 13.48
C SER A 150 -7.60 4.24 12.15
N THR A 151 -7.22 5.49 11.90
CA THR A 151 -6.53 5.91 10.67
C THR A 151 -5.03 6.05 10.89
N ASP A 152 -4.25 5.93 9.80
CA ASP A 152 -2.79 6.10 9.80
C ASP A 152 -2.34 7.58 9.91
N GLU A 153 -3.26 8.51 10.18
CA GLU A 153 -2.99 9.96 10.25
C GLU A 153 -3.30 10.56 11.63
N ASP A 154 -2.48 11.51 12.06
CA ASP A 154 -2.74 12.31 13.26
C ASP A 154 -3.98 13.18 13.08
N TRP A 155 -4.91 13.11 14.03
CA TRP A 155 -6.02 14.06 14.10
C TRP A 155 -5.53 15.43 14.57
N ARG A 156 -5.64 16.44 13.71
CA ARG A 156 -5.35 17.85 14.01
C ARG A 156 -6.57 18.71 13.68
N ASP A 157 -6.90 19.65 14.55
CA ASP A 157 -8.02 20.58 14.39
C ASP A 157 -9.40 19.90 14.16
N VAL A 158 -9.63 18.74 14.78
CA VAL A 158 -10.88 17.98 14.65
C VAL A 158 -11.98 18.56 15.54
N ARG A 159 -13.17 18.74 14.97
CA ARG A 159 -14.41 18.98 15.74
C ARG A 159 -15.17 17.69 15.91
N MET A 160 -15.43 17.32 17.16
CA MET A 160 -16.26 16.18 17.50
C MET A 160 -17.63 16.63 17.97
N GLY A 161 -18.68 15.97 17.45
CA GLY A 161 -20.04 16.14 17.91
C GLY A 161 -20.61 14.80 18.34
N LEU A 162 -21.05 14.68 19.59
CA LEU A 162 -21.81 13.53 20.04
C LEU A 162 -23.27 13.72 19.61
N ILE A 163 -23.73 12.90 18.68
CA ILE A 163 -25.13 12.90 18.25
C ILE A 163 -25.81 11.70 18.89
N SER A 164 -26.64 11.93 19.91
CA SER A 164 -27.54 10.88 20.39
C SER A 164 -28.67 10.72 19.38
N GLY A 165 -28.52 9.79 18.43
CA GLY A 165 -29.69 9.21 17.75
C GLY A 165 -30.60 8.52 18.78
N ARG A 166 -31.84 8.14 18.39
CA ARG A 166 -32.84 7.44 19.24
C ARG A 166 -32.12 6.47 20.20
N PRO A 167 -31.98 6.80 21.49
CA PRO A 167 -31.14 6.02 22.37
C PRO A 167 -31.78 4.64 22.51
N ILE A 168 -31.09 3.62 22.01
CA ILE A 168 -31.39 2.24 22.38
C ILE A 168 -30.80 2.12 23.78
N SER A 169 -31.64 2.22 24.81
CA SER A 169 -31.21 1.90 26.16
C SER A 169 -30.79 0.44 26.19
N PHE A 170 -29.50 0.17 26.39
CA PHE A 170 -28.97 -1.17 26.56
C PHE A 170 -28.54 -1.36 28.01
N THR A 171 -28.99 -2.45 28.62
CA THR A 171 -28.49 -2.92 29.91
C THR A 171 -27.20 -3.68 29.63
N LEU A 172 -26.07 -3.13 30.05
CA LEU A 172 -24.79 -3.82 29.96
C LEU A 172 -24.48 -4.47 31.30
N THR A 173 -24.28 -5.78 31.31
CA THR A 173 -23.72 -6.47 32.48
C THR A 173 -22.27 -6.04 32.60
N ILE A 174 -21.95 -5.24 33.62
CA ILE A 174 -20.56 -4.89 33.92
C ILE A 174 -19.77 -6.16 34.19
N SER A 175 -18.59 -6.28 33.58
CA SER A 175 -17.65 -7.36 33.88
C SER A 175 -17.33 -7.40 35.38
N PRO A 176 -17.01 -8.58 35.95
CA PRO A 176 -16.70 -8.70 37.37
C PRO A 176 -15.62 -7.71 37.78
N VAL A 177 -15.81 -7.07 38.93
CA VAL A 177 -14.90 -6.06 39.48
C VAL A 177 -13.52 -6.67 39.66
N ALA A 178 -12.54 -6.20 38.89
CA ALA A 178 -11.13 -6.43 39.18
C ALA A 178 -10.71 -5.43 40.26
N ILE A 179 -10.56 -5.92 41.50
CA ILE A 179 -9.97 -5.13 42.59
C ILE A 179 -8.46 -5.37 42.55
N GLU A 180 -7.72 -4.46 41.94
CA GLU A 180 -6.27 -4.43 42.06
C GLU A 180 -5.88 -3.82 43.41
N TYR A 181 -5.37 -4.66 44.30
CA TYR A 181 -4.71 -4.19 45.51
C TYR A 181 -3.32 -3.72 45.13
N SER A 182 -3.04 -2.43 45.33
CA SER A 182 -1.67 -1.92 45.21
C SER A 182 -0.80 -2.69 46.22
N PRO A 183 0.32 -3.31 45.81
CA PRO A 183 1.19 -4.00 46.75
C PRO A 183 1.73 -2.96 47.74
N ALA A 184 1.47 -3.19 49.03
CA ALA A 184 2.10 -2.42 50.08
C ALA A 184 3.58 -2.79 50.10
N ILE A 185 4.43 -1.91 49.55
CA ILE A 185 5.87 -2.03 49.75
C ILE A 185 6.12 -1.66 51.22
N ALA A 186 6.29 -2.66 52.08
CA ALA A 186 6.76 -2.48 53.44
C ALA A 186 8.26 -2.10 53.40
N GLY A 187 8.53 -0.83 53.09
CA GLY A 187 9.85 -0.24 53.20
C GLY A 187 9.91 0.65 54.44
N THR A 188 10.67 0.23 55.46
CA THR A 188 11.07 1.09 56.57
C THR A 188 11.98 2.18 56.01
N PHE A 189 11.45 3.38 55.78
CA PHE A 189 12.27 4.53 55.46
C PHE A 189 12.85 5.11 56.76
N ALA A 190 14.16 4.94 56.96
CA ALA A 190 14.90 5.74 57.93
C ALA A 190 14.98 7.19 57.43
N PRO A 191 14.81 8.20 58.29
CA PRO A 191 14.90 9.59 57.87
C PRO A 191 16.36 9.93 57.58
N VAL A 192 16.70 10.22 56.32
CA VAL A 192 17.96 10.89 55.98
C VAL A 192 17.72 12.40 56.07
N SER A 193 18.49 13.04 56.93
CA SER A 193 18.45 14.46 57.23
C SER A 193 18.66 15.32 55.97
N SER A 194 17.96 16.44 55.95
CA SER A 194 18.30 17.64 55.16
C SER A 194 19.79 17.93 55.15
N LEU A 195 20.36 18.22 53.99
CA LEU A 195 21.50 19.13 53.85
C LEU A 195 21.56 19.64 52.39
N VAL A 196 21.36 20.96 52.29
CA VAL A 196 21.67 21.93 51.22
C VAL A 196 20.87 21.84 49.93
#